data_AF-A0A4Y8C7W6-F1
#
_entry.id   AF-A0A4Y8C7W6-F1
#
_cell.length_a   1.000
_cell.length_b   1.000
_cell.length_c   1.000
_cell.angle_alpha   90.00
_cell.angle_beta   90.00
_cell.angle_gamma   90.00
#
_symmetry.space_group_name_H-M   'P 1'
#
loop_
_entity.id
_entity.type
_entity.pdbx_description
1 polymer ?
#
loop_
_entity_poly.entity_id
_entity_poly.type
_entity_poly.pdbx_seq_one_letter_code
_entity_poly.pdbx_strand_id
1 'polypeptide(L)'
;VAFLAKLMEKYEVILVTSAAISAGHTKLDIDRKNLINKQVLAAIGQPFLISVYNELLAKFNKLGGQILLTGKDFDSRKATKHAKNA
;
A
#
# COMPACT_ATOMS: atom_id res chain seq x y z
N VAL A 1 -11.65 -6.74 -3.78
CA VAL A 1 -11.17 -5.99 -4.98
C VAL A 1 -12.13 -6.02 -6.17
N ALA A 2 -13.22 -6.80 -6.18
CA ALA A 2 -14.15 -6.87 -7.32
C ALA A 2 -14.71 -5.50 -7.75
N PHE A 3 -15.08 -4.65 -6.78
CA PHE A 3 -15.51 -3.29 -7.07
C PHE A 3 -14.42 -2.44 -7.74
N LEU A 4 -13.17 -2.56 -7.29
CA LEU A 4 -12.03 -1.88 -7.92
C LEU A 4 -11.85 -2.36 -9.36
N ALA A 5 -11.89 -3.68 -9.58
CA ALA A 5 -11.76 -4.26 -10.92
C ALA A 5 -12.82 -3.72 -11.89
N LYS A 6 -14.07 -3.58 -11.43
CA LYS A 6 -15.15 -2.96 -12.21
C LYS A 6 -14.88 -1.48 -12.54
N LEU A 7 -14.37 -0.70 -11.58
CA LEU A 7 -14.00 0.70 -11.84
C LEU A 7 -12.87 0.82 -12.87
N MET A 8 -11.89 -0.10 -12.82
CA MET A 8 -10.76 -0.15 -13.75
C MET A 8 -11.14 -0.48 -15.20
N GLU A 9 -12.40 -0.85 -15.48
CA GLU A 9 -12.88 -1.01 -16.87
C GLU A 9 -13.14 0.32 -17.56
N LYS A 10 -13.33 1.40 -16.77
CA LYS A 10 -13.72 2.72 -17.29
C LYS A 10 -12.83 3.86 -16.81
N TYR A 11 -12.13 3.70 -15.68
CA TYR A 11 -11.37 4.76 -15.03
C TYR A 11 -9.95 4.30 -14.69
N GLU A 12 -9.03 5.27 -14.61
CA GLU A 12 -7.75 5.09 -13.93
C GLU A 12 -7.98 5.15 -12.42
N VAL A 13 -7.53 4.12 -11.69
CA VAL A 13 -7.85 3.95 -10.26
C VAL A 13 -6.56 3.97 -9.44
N ILE A 14 -6.47 4.93 -8.52
CA ILE A 14 -5.46 4.96 -7.45
C ILE A 14 -6.14 4.51 -6.16
N LEU A 15 -5.59 3.48 -5.53
CA LEU A 15 -6.04 3.00 -4.23
C LEU A 15 -5.10 3.48 -3.13
N VAL A 16 -5.65 4.22 -2.17
CA VAL A 16 -4.95 4.55 -0.92
C VAL A 16 -5.52 3.67 0.18
N THR A 17 -4.70 2.80 0.74
CA THR A 17 -5.10 1.86 1.79
C THR A 17 -4.26 2.01 3.04
N SER A 18 -4.90 1.78 4.19
CA SER A 18 -4.24 1.66 5.50
C SER A 18 -3.95 0.19 5.82
N ALA A 19 -3.83 -0.15 7.10
CA ALA A 19 -3.77 -1.53 7.64
C ALA A 19 -2.43 -2.27 7.58
N ALA A 20 -1.34 -1.67 7.09
CA ALA A 20 -0.01 -2.30 7.13
C ALA A 20 0.39 -2.77 8.54
N ILE A 21 0.19 -1.94 9.58
CA ILE A 21 0.49 -2.33 10.97
C ILE A 21 -0.38 -3.51 11.44
N SER A 22 -1.69 -3.47 11.18
CA SER A 22 -2.60 -4.55 11.55
C SER A 22 -2.27 -5.85 10.82
N ALA A 23 -1.93 -5.76 9.53
CA ALA A 23 -1.47 -6.89 8.73
C ALA A 23 -0.19 -7.50 9.29
N GLY A 24 0.78 -6.66 9.67
CA GLY A 24 2.03 -7.11 10.28
C GLY A 24 1.80 -7.79 11.62
N HIS A 25 0.83 -7.30 12.40
CA HIS A 25 0.51 -7.90 13.69
C HIS A 25 -0.13 -9.28 13.58
N THR A 26 -0.72 -9.63 12.43
CA THR A 26 -1.14 -11.02 12.17
C THR A 26 0.03 -11.97 11.94
N LYS A 27 1.23 -11.43 11.66
CA LYS A 27 2.47 -12.16 11.41
C LYS A 27 3.41 -12.15 12.61
N LEU A 28 3.38 -11.08 13.40
CA LEU A 28 4.22 -10.90 14.58
C LEU A 28 3.39 -10.23 15.68
N ASP A 29 3.13 -10.95 16.77
CA ASP A 29 2.33 -10.46 17.89
C ASP A 29 3.20 -9.65 18.86
N ILE A 30 3.32 -8.35 18.60
CA ILE A 30 4.00 -7.38 19.47
C ILE A 30 3.11 -6.17 19.71
N ASP A 31 3.31 -5.49 20.85
CA ASP A 31 2.50 -4.34 21.21
C ASP A 31 2.63 -3.21 20.18
N ARG A 32 1.53 -2.48 19.97
CA ARG A 32 1.46 -1.37 19.02
C ARG A 32 1.59 -0.01 19.71
N LYS A 33 2.10 0.08 20.93
CA LYS A 33 2.06 1.32 21.72
C LYS A 33 3.17 2.27 21.29
N ASN A 34 4.40 1.76 21.19
CA ASN A 34 5.54 2.59 20.82
C ASN A 34 5.70 2.74 19.29
N LEU A 35 6.43 3.78 18.86
CA LEU A 35 6.63 4.08 17.45
C LEU A 35 7.44 3.01 16.72
N ILE A 36 8.47 2.47 17.38
CA ILE A 36 9.39 1.49 16.79
C ILE A 36 8.63 0.21 16.41
N ASN A 37 7.81 -0.33 17.32
CA ASN A 37 7.01 -1.51 17.07
C ASN A 37 5.98 -1.27 15.96
N LYS A 38 5.36 -0.08 15.92
CA LYS A 38 4.49 0.29 14.79
C LYS A 38 5.25 0.26 13.46
N GLN A 39 6.47 0.76 13.42
CA GLN A 39 7.30 0.75 12.20
C GLN A 39 7.72 -0.67 11.82
N VAL A 40 8.11 -1.51 12.78
CA VAL A 40 8.44 -2.93 12.56
C VAL A 40 7.23 -3.67 12.00
N LEU A 41 6.07 -3.51 12.63
CA LEU A 41 4.82 -4.12 12.15
C LEU A 41 4.44 -3.61 10.77
N ALA A 42 4.59 -2.30 10.49
CA ALA A 42 4.33 -1.76 9.15
C ALA A 42 5.29 -2.35 8.10
N ALA A 43 6.58 -2.49 8.42
CA ALA A 43 7.58 -3.05 7.52
C ALA A 43 7.31 -4.53 7.19
N ILE A 44 6.78 -5.30 8.15
CA ILE A 44 6.37 -6.70 7.94
C ILE A 44 5.05 -6.77 7.18
N GLY A 45 4.07 -5.96 7.59
CA GLY A 45 2.71 -6.05 7.09
C GLY A 45 2.49 -5.42 5.73
N GLN A 46 3.27 -4.40 5.35
CA GLN A 46 3.17 -3.75 4.05
C GLN A 46 3.36 -4.72 2.88
N PRO A 47 4.46 -5.51 2.79
CA PRO A 47 4.63 -6.46 1.68
C PRO A 47 3.54 -7.55 1.69
N PHE A 48 3.09 -8.00 2.87
CA PHE A 48 1.99 -8.96 2.98
C PHE A 48 0.65 -8.37 2.51
N LEU A 49 0.35 -7.12 2.87
CA LEU A 49 -0.87 -6.44 2.44
C LEU A 49 -0.91 -6.32 0.90
N ILE A 50 0.21 -5.92 0.30
CA ILE A 50 0.33 -5.78 -1.15
C ILE A 50 0.25 -7.13 -1.85
N SER A 51 0.82 -8.20 -1.28
CA SER A 51 0.69 -9.54 -1.86
C SER A 51 -0.77 -10.00 -1.89
N VAL A 52 -1.55 -9.73 -0.83
CA VAL A 52 -2.98 -10.06 -0.77
C VAL A 52 -3.77 -9.27 -1.81
N TYR A 53 -3.53 -7.96 -1.94
CA TYR A 53 -4.19 -7.16 -2.97
C TYR A 53 -3.88 -7.68 -4.38
N ASN A 54 -2.61 -7.99 -4.67
CA ASN A 54 -2.19 -8.49 -5.97
C ASN A 54 -2.77 -9.88 -6.28
N GLU A 55 -2.81 -10.80 -5.31
CA GLU A 55 -3.44 -12.11 -5.48
C GLU A 55 -4.94 -11.95 -5.82
N LEU A 56 -5.64 -11.07 -5.11
CA LEU A 56 -7.05 -10.83 -5.35
C LEU A 56 -7.30 -10.14 -6.70
N LEU A 57 -6.46 -9.19 -7.11
CA LEU A 57 -6.57 -8.48 -8.39
C LEU A 57 -6.24 -9.39 -9.58
N ALA A 58 -5.30 -10.32 -9.42
CA ALA A 58 -4.93 -11.28 -10.45
C ALA A 58 -6.12 -12.15 -10.88
N LYS A 59 -7.08 -12.43 -9.98
CA LYS A 59 -8.33 -13.15 -10.30
C LYS A 59 -9.20 -12.42 -11.34
N PHE A 60 -8.96 -11.12 -11.56
CA PHE A 60 -9.63 -10.27 -12.53
C PHE A 60 -8.70 -9.87 -13.69
N ASN A 61 -7.54 -10.52 -13.85
CA ASN A 61 -6.48 -10.16 -14.80
C ASN A 61 -6.02 -8.69 -14.65
N LYS A 62 -6.02 -8.17 -13.42
CA LYS A 62 -5.53 -6.82 -13.10
C LYS A 62 -4.22 -6.91 -12.33
N LEU A 63 -3.33 -5.95 -12.57
CA LEU A 63 -2.07 -5.78 -11.86
C LEU A 63 -2.14 -4.56 -10.93
N GLY A 64 -1.59 -4.70 -9.72
CA GLY A 64 -1.40 -3.61 -8.78
C GLY A 64 0.08 -3.24 -8.67
N GLY A 65 0.35 -1.93 -8.69
CA GLY A 65 1.67 -1.36 -8.36
C GLY A 65 1.67 -0.78 -6.96
N GLN A 66 2.80 -0.93 -6.25
CA GLN A 66 2.98 -0.32 -4.93
C GLN A 66 3.77 0.97 -5.04
N ILE A 67 3.26 2.03 -4.41
CA ILE A 67 3.96 3.30 -4.19
C ILE A 67 3.92 3.62 -2.69
N LEU A 68 5.06 4.01 -2.12
CA LEU A 68 5.18 4.51 -0.75
C LEU A 68 5.69 5.95 -0.80
N LEU A 69 4.93 6.86 -0.21
CA LEU A 69 5.24 8.29 -0.17
C LEU A 69 5.07 8.82 1.24
N THR A 70 5.80 9.88 1.53
CA THR A 70 5.77 10.68 2.75
C THR A 70 5.56 12.14 2.40
N GLY A 71 5.30 13.00 3.38
CA GLY A 71 5.20 14.45 3.14
C GLY A 71 6.45 15.02 2.48
N LYS A 72 7.63 14.49 2.80
CA LYS A 72 8.92 14.94 2.25
C LYS A 72 9.04 14.76 0.74
N ASP A 73 8.33 13.79 0.17
CA ASP A 73 8.31 13.58 -1.29
C ASP A 73 7.60 14.73 -2.02
N PHE A 74 6.87 15.58 -1.29
CA PHE A 74 6.19 16.75 -1.81
C PHE A 74 6.87 18.08 -1.45
N ASP A 75 7.97 18.06 -0.68
CA ASP A 75 8.70 19.25 -0.25
C ASP A 75 9.70 19.78 -1.31
N SER A 76 9.90 19.03 -2.40
CA SER A 76 10.77 19.42 -3.51
C SER A 76 10.08 19.22 -4.84
N ARG A 77 10.10 20.23 -5.72
CA ARG A 77 9.56 20.13 -7.09
C ARG A 77 10.10 18.91 -7.85
N LYS A 78 11.36 18.54 -7.61
CA LYS A 78 11.98 17.38 -8.23
C LYS A 78 11.39 16.07 -7.68
N ALA A 79 11.29 15.93 -6.37
CA ALA A 79 10.70 14.75 -5.73
C ALA A 79 9.22 14.59 -6.09
N THR A 80 8.45 15.68 -6.10
CA THR A 80 7.06 15.69 -6.55
C THR A 80 6.92 15.25 -8.00
N LYS A 81 7.84 15.69 -8.88
CA LYS A 81 7.86 15.24 -10.27
C LYS A 81 8.14 13.75 -10.38
N HIS A 82 9.03 13.20 -9.54
CA HIS A 82 9.26 11.75 -9.48
C HIS A 82 8.01 11.00 -8.98
N ALA A 83 7.37 11.46 -7.91
CA ALA A 83 6.14 10.86 -7.39
C ALA A 83 4.98 10.91 -8.39
N LYS A 84 4.86 11.98 -9.19
CA LYS A 84 3.87 12.09 -10.27
C LYS A 84 4.14 11.14 -11.44
N ASN A 85 5.40 10.82 -11.70
CA ASN A 85 5.84 10.00 -12.84
C ASN A 85 6.04 8.52 -12.49
N ALA A 86 5.89 8.17 -11.21
CA ALA A 86 5.94 6.79 -10.72
C ALA A 86 4.63 6.06 -11.06
#